data_AF-A0A9P7C7Y8-F1
#
_entry.id   AF-A0A9P7C7Y8-F1
#
_cell.length_a   1.000
_cell.length_b   1.000
_cell.length_c   1.000
_cell.angle_alpha   90.00
_cell.angle_beta   90.00
_cell.angle_gamma   90.00
#
_symmetry.space_group_name_H-M   'P 1'
#
loop_
_entity.id
_entity.type
_entity.pdbx_description
1 polymer ?
#
loop_
_entity_poly.entity_id
_entity_poly.type
_entity_poly.pdbx_seq_one_letter_code
_entity_poly.pdbx_strand_id
1 'polypeptide(L)' 'MANSGPNTNGSQFFITYAKHPHLDTKYTVFGKVIDGADSTLDMMEKVPVDEKHRPLQEFRIKSVTIHANPIADKQL' A
#
# COMPACT_ATOMS: atom_id res chain seq x y z
N MET A 1 6.92 1.27 0.58
CA MET A 1 7.16 0.02 1.36
C MET A 1 7.29 0.41 2.81
N ALA A 2 6.65 -0.28 3.75
CA ALA A 2 6.87 -0.03 5.17
C ALA A 2 8.19 -0.70 5.61
N ASN A 3 8.91 -0.08 6.54
CA ASN A 3 10.20 -0.56 7.04
C ASN A 3 10.48 -0.04 8.47
N SER A 4 11.50 -0.61 9.10
CA SER A 4 12.02 -0.23 10.43
C SER A 4 13.43 0.38 10.33
N GLY A 5 13.74 1.04 9.21
CA GLY A 5 15.07 1.59 8.91
C GLY A 5 15.65 1.10 7.58
N PRO A 6 16.85 1.60 7.20
CA PRO A 6 17.49 1.26 5.93
C PRO A 6 17.61 -0.24 5.73
N ASN A 7 17.29 -0.72 4.52
CA ASN A 7 17.40 -2.13 4.13
C ASN A 7 16.55 -3.13 4.94
N THR A 8 15.46 -2.68 5.57
CA THR A 8 14.53 -3.54 6.34
C THR A 8 13.17 -3.72 5.65
N ASN A 9 13.12 -3.57 4.32
CA ASN A 9 11.89 -3.81 3.56
C ASN A 9 11.49 -5.29 3.65
N GLY A 10 10.24 -5.56 4.07
CA GLY A 10 9.62 -6.88 4.04
C GLY A 10 8.46 -6.92 3.05
N SER A 11 7.33 -7.49 3.48
CA SER A 11 6.09 -7.55 2.68
C SER A 11 5.09 -6.44 3.00
N GLN A 12 5.28 -5.70 4.10
CA GLN A 12 4.37 -4.64 4.50
C GLN A 12 4.47 -3.44 3.54
N PHE A 13 3.33 -2.97 3.06
CA PHE A 13 3.22 -1.78 2.23
C PHE A 13 2.09 -0.89 2.74
N PHE A 14 2.06 0.35 2.27
CA PHE A 14 1.02 1.31 2.57
C PHE A 14 0.70 2.11 1.30
N ILE A 15 -0.51 2.65 1.25
CA ILE A 15 -0.98 3.56 0.21
C ILE A 15 -1.11 4.95 0.85
N THR A 16 -0.70 5.99 0.13
CA THR A 16 -0.81 7.36 0.62
C THR A 16 -2.15 7.97 0.18
N TYR A 17 -2.86 8.60 1.11
CA TYR A 17 -4.06 9.40 0.82
C TYR A 17 -3.74 10.85 0.44
N ALA A 18 -2.56 11.34 0.84
CA ALA A 18 -2.08 12.69 0.55
C ALA A 18 -0.56 12.70 0.37
N LYS A 19 -0.01 13.83 -0.08
CA LYS A 19 1.44 14.03 -0.22
C LYS A 19 2.13 13.98 1.15
N HIS A 20 3.17 13.16 1.28
CA HIS A 20 3.98 13.05 2.51
C HIS A 20 5.49 13.22 2.20
N PRO A 21 5.98 14.45 1.91
CA PRO A 21 7.36 14.66 1.47
C PRO A 21 8.44 14.19 2.45
N HIS A 22 8.12 14.10 3.74
CA HIS A 22 9.07 13.64 4.76
C HIS A 22 9.41 12.13 4.68
N LEU A 23 8.64 11.38 3.88
CA LEU A 23 8.87 9.96 3.56
C LEU A 23 9.80 9.76 2.36
N ASP A 24 10.06 10.83 1.59
CA ASP A 24 10.90 10.77 0.40
C ASP A 24 12.29 10.28 0.75
N THR A 25 12.88 9.47 -0.13
CA THR A 25 14.19 8.80 0.03
C THR A 25 14.31 7.79 1.18
N LYS A 26 13.29 7.67 2.05
CA LYS A 26 13.27 6.72 3.19
C LYS A 26 12.45 5.46 2.91
N TYR A 27 11.40 5.58 2.10
CA TYR A 27 10.50 4.48 1.79
C TYR A 27 10.41 4.27 0.28
N THR A 28 10.69 3.06 -0.18
CA THR A 28 10.65 2.73 -1.61
C THR A 28 9.23 2.81 -2.16
N VAL A 29 9.03 3.64 -3.18
CA VAL A 29 7.81 3.69 -3.99
C VAL A 29 7.96 2.68 -5.12
N PHE A 30 7.00 1.76 -5.26
CA PHE A 30 7.03 0.67 -6.26
C PHE A 30 5.79 0.63 -7.16
N GLY A 31 4.82 1.51 -6.95
CA GLY A 31 3.59 1.54 -7.72
C GLY A 31 2.71 2.75 -7.39
N LYS A 32 1.67 2.93 -8.18
CA LYS A 32 0.64 3.95 -8.01
C LYS A 32 -0.73 3.31 -8.25
N VAL A 33 -1.71 3.65 -7.42
CA VAL A 33 -3.11 3.27 -7.62
C VAL A 33 -3.64 3.99 -8.87
N ILE A 34 -4.19 3.22 -9.80
CA ILE A 34 -4.76 3.74 -11.06
C ILE A 34 -6.29 3.71 -11.09
N ASP A 35 -6.91 2.95 -10.20
CA ASP A 35 -8.36 2.80 -10.07
C ASP A 35 -8.72 2.54 -8.59
N GLY A 36 -9.91 2.96 -8.17
CA GLY A 36 -10.43 2.75 -6.81
C GLY A 36 -9.97 3.77 -5.76
N ALA A 37 -9.27 4.84 -6.15
CA ALA A 37 -8.81 5.87 -5.22
C ALA A 37 -9.98 6.69 -4.64
N ASP A 38 -10.81 7.25 -5.52
CA ASP A 38 -11.99 8.08 -5.23
C ASP A 38 -13.24 7.29 -4.76
N SER A 39 -13.07 6.00 -4.51
CA SER A 39 -14.15 5.09 -4.12
C SER A 39 -13.73 4.17 -2.99
N THR A 40 -13.01 3.10 -3.29
CA THR A 40 -12.63 2.08 -2.30
C THR A 40 -11.72 2.67 -1.23
N LEU A 41 -10.67 3.39 -1.63
CA LEU A 41 -9.73 3.98 -0.68
C LEU A 41 -10.39 5.12 0.12
N ASP A 42 -11.09 6.04 -0.52
CA ASP A 42 -11.85 7.12 0.15
C ASP A 42 -12.85 6.59 1.20
N MET A 43 -13.47 5.43 0.95
CA MET A 43 -14.37 4.77 1.89
C MET A 43 -13.60 4.14 3.06
N MET A 44 -12.45 3.50 2.79
CA MET A 44 -11.59 2.94 3.83
C MET A 44 -11.00 4.01 4.76
N GLU A 45 -10.65 5.20 4.24
CA GLU A 45 -10.10 6.31 5.03
C GLU A 45 -11.06 6.83 6.10
N LYS A 46 -12.37 6.76 5.84
CA LYS A 46 -13.42 7.29 6.74
C LYS A 46 -13.82 6.34 7.86
N VAL A 47 -13.29 5.12 7.86
CA VAL A 47 -13.64 4.09 8.84
C VAL A 47 -13.08 4.50 10.22
N PRO A 48 -13.90 4.49 11.29
CA PRO A 48 -13.42 4.78 12.63
C PRO A 48 -12.29 3.82 13.04
N VAL A 49 -11.35 4.34 13.83
CA VAL A 49 -10.20 3.58 14.34
C VAL A 49 -10.21 3.51 15.86
N ASP A 50 -9.54 2.50 16.42
CA ASP A 50 -9.24 2.41 17.84
C ASP A 50 -8.11 3.37 18.26
N GLU A 51 -7.78 3.38 19.56
CA GLU A 51 -6.70 4.21 20.13
C GLU A 51 -5.31 3.91 19.55
N LYS A 52 -5.13 2.74 18.91
CA LYS A 52 -3.88 2.32 18.26
C LYS A 52 -3.92 2.54 16.75
N HIS A 53 -4.88 3.34 16.26
CA HIS A 53 -5.10 3.63 14.85
C HIS A 53 -5.41 2.38 13.99
N ARG A 54 -6.04 1.36 14.59
CA ARG A 54 -6.52 0.18 13.86
C ARG A 54 -7.98 0.37 13.48
N PRO A 55 -8.38 0.13 12.21
CA PRO A 55 -9.78 0.20 11.81
C PRO A 55 -10.67 -0.71 12.67
N LEU A 56 -11.81 -0.18 13.14
CA LEU A 56 -12.79 -0.98 13.89
C LEU A 56 -13.44 -2.06 13.00
N GLN A 57 -13.53 -1.78 11.70
CA GLN A 57 -13.92 -2.75 10.69
C GLN A 57 -12.68 -3.36 10.05
N GLU A 58 -12.63 -4.68 9.97
CA GLU A 58 -11.51 -5.40 9.38
C GLU A 58 -11.57 -5.38 7.83
N PHE A 59 -10.42 -5.07 7.21
CA PHE A 59 -10.21 -5.16 5.76
C PHE A 59 -9.23 -6.29 5.44
N ARG A 60 -9.59 -7.14 4.47
CA ARG A 60 -8.77 -8.28 4.03
C ARG A 60 -8.64 -8.31 2.52
N ILE A 61 -7.42 -8.51 2.03
CA ILE A 61 -7.17 -8.85 0.63
C ILE A 61 -7.60 -10.30 0.42
N LYS A 62 -8.64 -10.53 -0.38
CA LYS A 62 -9.16 -11.88 -0.66
C LYS A 62 -8.39 -12.60 -1.75
N SER A 63 -7.97 -11.87 -2.77
CA SER A 63 -7.22 -12.38 -3.92
C SER A 63 -6.40 -11.26 -4.55
N VAL A 64 -5.38 -11.65 -5.31
CA VAL A 64 -4.55 -10.74 -6.10
C VAL A 64 -4.42 -11.31 -7.51
N THR A 65 -4.65 -10.48 -8.52
CA THR A 65 -4.45 -10.83 -9.93
C THR A 65 -3.30 -10.00 -10.49
N ILE A 66 -2.29 -10.67 -11.06
CA ILE A 66 -1.16 -10.03 -11.71
C ILE A 66 -1.45 -10.02 -13.22
N HIS A 67 -1.76 -8.84 -13.77
CA HIS A 67 -2.12 -8.71 -15.19
C HIS A 67 -0.93 -8.79 -16.16
N ALA A 68 0.25 -8.38 -15.69
CA ALA A 68 1.50 -8.46 -16.45
C ALA A 68 2.66 -8.76 -15.50
N ASN A 69 3.49 -9.75 -15.84
CA ASN A 69 4.69 -10.09 -15.08
C ASN A 69 5.93 -10.05 -15.98
N PRO A 70 6.39 -8.84 -16.38
CA PRO A 70 7.48 -8.68 -17.33
C PRO A 70 8.83 -9.18 -16.80
N ILE A 71 8.94 -9.54 -15.52
CA ILE A 71 10.16 -10.11 -14.94
C ILE A 71 10.16 -11.64 -15.13
N ALA A 72 9.03 -12.31 -14.87
CA ALA A 72 8.90 -13.74 -15.12
C ALA A 72 8.99 -14.05 -16.62
N ASP A 73 8.38 -13.22 -17.46
CA ASP A 73 8.39 -13.40 -18.92
C ASP A 73 9.80 -13.27 -19.52
N LYS A 74 10.72 -12.55 -18.85
CA LYS A 74 12.12 -12.37 -19.29
C LYS A 74 13.05 -13.53 -18.89
N GLN A 75 12.61 -14.43 -18.03
CA GLN A 75 13.39 -15.57 -17.56
C GLN A 75 13.07 -16.88 -18.31
N LEU A 76 12.13 -16.81 -19.26
CA LEU A 76 11.84 -17.84 -20.25
C LEU A 76 12.59 -17.55 -21.56
#